data_AF-A0A521L1C3-F1
#
_entry.id   AF-A0A521L1C3-F1
#
_cell.length_a   1.000
_cell.length_b   1.000
_cell.length_c   1.000
_cell.angle_alpha   90.00
_cell.angle_beta   90.00
_cell.angle_gamma   90.00
#
_symmetry.space_group_name_H-M   'P 1'
#
loop_
_entity.id
_entity.type
_entity.pdbx_description
1 polymer ?
#
loop_
_entity_poly.entity_id
_entity_poly.type
_entity_poly.pdbx_seq_one_letter_code
_entity_poly.pdbx_strand_id
1 'polypeptide(L)' 'MFDKLKDLGGLMQQAQQMQQKMQELQVVLERMEIVGASGAGLVKVTVNGKNETRRVE' A
#
# COMPACT_ATOMS: atom_id res chain seq x y z
N MET A 1 1.14 -34.44 18.03
CA MET A 1 0.90 -34.37 16.56
C MET A 1 -0.33 -33.53 16.22
N PHE A 2 -1.37 -33.51 17.06
CA PHE A 2 -2.55 -32.66 16.88
C PHE A 2 -2.33 -31.16 17.14
N ASP A 3 -1.42 -30.77 18.04
CA ASP A 3 -1.20 -29.36 18.39
C ASP A 3 -0.59 -28.54 17.24
N LYS A 4 0.30 -29.14 16.45
CA LYS A 4 0.87 -28.51 15.25
C LYS A 4 -0.18 -28.19 14.18
N LEU A 5 -1.29 -28.93 14.13
CA LEU A 5 -2.37 -28.71 13.15
C LEU A 5 -3.27 -27.54 13.56
N LYS A 6 -3.49 -27.35 14.87
CA LYS A 6 -4.16 -26.16 15.42
C LYS A 6 -3.36 -24.88 15.19
N ASP A 7 -2.05 -24.93 15.41
CA ASP A 7 -1.15 -23.80 15.12
C ASP A 7 -1.13 -23.45 13.63
N LEU A 8 -1.15 -24.45 12.73
CA LEU A 8 -1.25 -24.23 11.29
C LEU A 8 -2.57 -23.56 10.87
N GLY A 9 -3.68 -23.94 11.49
CA GLY A 9 -4.98 -23.32 11.25
C GLY A 9 -5.02 -21.84 11.63
N GLY A 10 -4.44 -21.49 12.78
CA GLY A 10 -4.28 -20.11 13.21
C GLY A 10 -3.35 -19.30 12.28
N LEU A 11 -2.23 -19.90 11.88
CA LEU A 11 -1.28 -19.30 10.93
C LEU A 11 -1.92 -19.05 9.55
N MET A 12 -2.70 -20.00 9.03
CA MET A 12 -3.42 -19.85 7.75
C MET A 12 -4.42 -18.69 7.80
N GLN A 13 -5.20 -18.56 8.89
CA GLN A 13 -6.15 -17.46 9.05
C GLN A 13 -5.46 -16.10 9.15
N GLN A 14 -4.37 -16.01 9.91
CA GLN A 14 -3.56 -14.79 9.99
C GLN A 14 -2.93 -14.43 8.63
N ALA A 15 -2.44 -15.43 7.89
CA ALA A 15 -1.90 -15.24 6.55
C ALA A 15 -2.97 -14.74 5.56
N GLN A 16 -4.18 -15.29 5.61
CA GLN A 16 -5.31 -14.83 4.79
C GLN A 16 -5.68 -13.37 5.08
N GLN A 17 -5.78 -13.00 6.36
CA GLN A 17 -6.05 -11.62 6.75
C GLN A 17 -4.92 -10.67 6.32
N MET A 18 -3.66 -11.11 6.43
CA MET A 18 -2.52 -10.34 5.96
C MET A 18 -2.56 -10.15 4.43
N GLN A 19 -2.88 -11.21 3.67
CA GLN A 19 -3.00 -11.13 2.21
C GLN A 19 -4.07 -10.11 1.79
N GLN A 20 -5.24 -10.15 2.41
CA GLN A 20 -6.30 -9.18 2.15
C GLN A 20 -5.89 -7.75 2.51
N LYS A 21 -5.32 -7.55 3.71
CA LYS A 21 -4.81 -6.23 4.14
C LYS A 21 -3.75 -5.69 3.21
N MET A 22 -2.84 -6.54 2.73
CA MET A 22 -1.81 -6.12 1.77
C MET A 22 -2.44 -5.67 0.45
N GLN A 23 -3.46 -6.38 -0.06
CA GLN A 23 -4.18 -5.95 -1.27
C GLN A 23 -4.87 -4.60 -1.06
N GLU A 24 -5.54 -4.40 0.07
CA GLU A 24 -6.18 -3.12 0.41
C GLU A 24 -5.16 -1.98 0.52
N LEU A 25 -4.03 -2.22 1.19
CA LEU A 25 -2.95 -1.24 1.31
C LEU A 25 -2.39 -0.86 -0.06
N GLN A 26 -2.23 -1.82 -0.97
CA GLN A 26 -1.77 -1.54 -2.33
C GLN A 26 -2.75 -0.63 -3.09
N VAL A 27 -4.06 -0.78 -2.87
CA VAL A 27 -5.09 0.11 -3.44
C VAL A 27 -5.05 1.49 -2.79
N VAL A 28 -4.80 1.58 -1.48
CA VAL A 28 -4.68 2.87 -0.79
C VAL A 28 -3.46 3.64 -1.29
N LEU A 29 -2.30 2.98 -1.42
CA LEU A 29 -1.08 3.59 -1.95
C LEU A 29 -1.27 4.11 -3.39
N GLU A 30 -2.03 3.38 -4.21
CA GLU A 30 -2.36 3.76 -5.59
C GLU A 30 -3.20 5.05 -5.68
N ARG A 31 -4.11 5.24 -4.71
CA ARG A 31 -5.08 6.35 -4.68
C ARG A 31 -4.59 7.56 -3.90
N MET A 32 -3.62 7.37 -3.00
CA MET A 32 -3.01 8.48 -2.26
C MET A 32 -2.31 9.39 -3.25
N GLU A 33 -2.45 10.71 -3.08
CA GLU A 33 -1.77 11.71 -3.89
C GLU A 33 -0.93 12.62 -3.00
N ILE A 34 0.30 12.89 -3.44
CA ILE A 34 1.26 13.75 -2.77
C ILE A 34 1.71 14.79 -3.79
N VAL A 35 1.63 16.08 -3.41
CA VAL A 35 2.02 17.18 -4.26
C VAL A 35 3.36 17.75 -3.79
N GLY A 36 4.39 17.61 -4.61
CA GLY A 36 5.67 18.29 -4.43
C GLY A 36 5.72 19.59 -5.24
N ALA A 37 6.37 20.62 -4.73
CA ALA A 37 6.56 21.89 -5.42
C ALA A 37 8.02 22.34 -5.41
N SER A 38 8.47 22.96 -6.49
CA SER A 38 9.82 23.54 -6.65
C SER A 38 9.76 24.90 -7.33
N GLY A 39 10.86 25.65 -7.28
CA GLY A 39 10.97 26.97 -7.91
C GLY A 39 9.92 27.96 -7.40
N ALA A 40 9.66 28.00 -6.09
CA ALA A 40 8.59 28.80 -5.48
C ALA A 40 7.17 28.48 -6.03
N GLY A 41 6.94 27.24 -6.46
CA GLY A 41 5.65 26.79 -6.99
C GLY A 41 5.51 26.91 -8.51
N LEU A 42 6.58 27.28 -9.21
CA LEU A 42 6.65 27.25 -10.68
C LEU A 42 6.58 25.84 -11.27
N VAL A 43 7.01 24.84 -10.49
CA VAL A 43 6.87 23.44 -10.85
C VAL A 43 6.14 22.72 -9.74
N LYS A 44 5.06 22.02 -10.07
CA LYS A 44 4.32 21.12 -9.17
C LYS A 44 4.26 19.74 -9.77
N VAL A 45 4.53 18.73 -8.96
CA VAL A 45 4.45 17.32 -9.35
C VAL A 45 3.51 16.61 -8.40
N THR A 46 2.50 15.95 -8.95
CA THR A 46 1.63 15.06 -8.19
C THR A 46 2.07 13.63 -8.41
N VAL A 47 2.42 12.94 -7.33
CA VAL A 47 2.80 11.52 -7.32
C VAL A 47 1.84 10.73 -6.45
N ASN A 48 1.68 9.43 -6.72
CA ASN A 48 0.96 8.55 -5.82
C ASN A 48 1.88 7.92 -4.74
N GLY A 49 1.28 7.20 -3.78
CA GLY A 49 2.01 6.48 -2.73
C GLY A 49 2.87 5.30 -3.24
N LYS A 50 2.83 5.00 -4.54
CA LYS A 50 3.72 4.04 -5.23
C LYS A 50 4.83 4.73 -6.04
N ASN A 51 4.99 6.04 -5.89
CA ASN A 51 5.95 6.87 -6.63
C ASN A 51 5.66 6.96 -8.14
N GLU A 52 4.43 6.72 -8.58
CA GLU A 52 4.03 6.97 -9.96
C GLU A 52 3.61 8.45 -10.12
N THR A 53 4.18 9.12 -11.12
CA THR A 53 3.82 10.49 -11.44
C THR A 53 2.46 10.55 -12.14
N ARG A 54 1.50 11.25 -11.55
CA ARG A 54 0.16 11.48 -12.11
C ARG A 54 0.10 12.75 -12.94
N ARG A 55 0.75 13.82 -12.48
CA ARG A 55 0.67 15.14 -13.12
C ARG A 55 1.93 15.96 -12.87
N VAL A 56 2.31 16.77 -13.85
CA VAL A 56 3.34 17.80 -13.75
C VAL A 56 2.74 19.10 -14.26
N GLU A 57 2.92 20.17 -13.50
CA GLU A 57 2.49 21.55 -13.80
C GLU A 57 3.64 22.53 -13.61
#